data_AF-A0A1J5C8E9-F1
#
_entry.id   AF-A0A1J5C8E9-F1
#
_cell.length_a   1.000
_cell.length_b   1.000
_cell.length_c   1.000
_cell.angle_alpha   90.00
_cell.angle_beta   90.00
_cell.angle_gamma   90.00
#
_symmetry.space_group_name_H-M   'P 1'
#
loop_
_entity.id
_entity.type
_entity.pdbx_description
1 polymer ?
#
loop_
_entity_poly.entity_id
_entity_poly.type
_entity_poly.pdbx_seq_one_letter_code
_entity_poly.pdbx_strand_id
1 'polypeptide(L)'
;MTVNKLTPVVLAKFNRSKPDFSAIAPQVVKAEAQAVMVIGSGTAVVQGIKQIKASGSGAQFVTLSNNASEGFVKLLGEQGRGVIVTQVFPQSFSYTLVKDATQLAKSKGVEVLSPAMLEGYASAKVLVEALRRSGPKPTREKLQTSLENFKYDIGGLEVSYDKSNHTGLDFADLSIITADGRFRR
;
A
#
# COMPACT_ATOMS: atom_id res chain seq x y z
N MET A 1 20.71 -9.14 -6.31
CA MET A 1 20.86 -7.70 -6.02
C MET A 1 21.88 -7.54 -4.92
N THR A 2 22.98 -6.86 -5.19
CA THR A 2 23.94 -6.47 -4.14
C THR A 2 23.21 -5.55 -3.18
N VAL A 3 22.96 -6.00 -1.95
CA VAL A 3 22.37 -5.15 -0.92
C VAL A 3 23.40 -4.07 -0.62
N ASN A 4 23.19 -2.87 -1.13
CA ASN A 4 24.01 -1.73 -0.76
C ASN A 4 23.99 -1.64 0.77
N LYS A 5 25.17 -1.70 1.41
CA LYS A 5 25.34 -1.62 2.87
C LYS A 5 25.11 -0.19 3.37
N LEU A 6 23.93 0.36 3.09
CA LEU A 6 23.54 1.69 3.56
C LEU A 6 23.03 1.57 4.99
N THR A 7 23.51 2.46 5.85
CA THR A 7 23.01 2.64 7.21
C THR A 7 22.15 3.90 7.27
N PRO A 8 21.00 3.89 7.96
CA PRO A 8 20.17 5.09 8.10
C PRO A 8 20.92 6.15 8.92
N VAL A 9 20.90 7.41 8.48
CA VAL A 9 21.49 8.55 9.21
C VAL A 9 20.75 8.86 10.52
N VAL A 10 19.49 8.42 10.61
CA VAL A 10 18.66 8.47 11.81
C VAL A 10 17.72 7.28 11.80
N LEU A 11 17.58 6.61 12.95
CA LEU A 11 16.60 5.55 13.16
C LEU A 11 15.88 5.81 14.48
N ALA A 12 14.58 6.07 14.40
CA ALA A 12 13.73 6.31 15.55
C ALA A 12 12.52 5.37 15.53
N LYS A 13 12.07 4.96 16.72
CA LYS A 13 10.86 4.16 16.92
C LYS A 13 9.85 5.01 17.67
N PHE A 14 8.56 4.83 17.37
CA PHE A 14 7.46 5.45 18.11
C PHE A 14 6.52 4.37 18.65
N ASN A 15 5.77 4.70 19.70
CA ASN A 15 4.79 3.79 20.28
C ASN A 15 3.57 3.68 19.35
N ARG A 16 3.19 2.46 18.97
CA ARG A 16 2.05 2.20 18.07
C ARG A 16 0.72 2.73 18.60
N SER A 17 0.45 2.56 19.89
CA SER A 17 -0.82 2.91 20.53
C SER A 17 -0.90 4.39 20.91
N LYS A 18 0.25 5.02 21.15
CA LYS A 18 0.34 6.44 21.51
C LYS A 18 1.53 7.08 20.76
N PRO A 19 1.42 7.31 19.44
CA PRO A 19 2.50 7.87 18.65
C PRO A 19 2.85 9.30 19.10
N ASP A 20 4.14 9.55 19.28
CA ASP A 20 4.69 10.86 19.62
C ASP A 20 5.93 11.12 18.79
N PHE A 21 5.90 12.19 17.99
CA PHE A 21 7.01 12.59 17.14
C PHE A 21 7.70 13.87 17.62
N SER A 22 7.36 14.37 18.82
CA SER A 22 7.96 15.59 19.39
C SER A 22 9.46 15.44 19.59
N ALA A 23 9.92 14.28 20.06
CA ALA A 23 11.33 13.96 20.21
C ALA A 23 11.98 13.43 18.91
N ILE A 24 11.19 12.96 17.94
CA ILE A 24 11.69 12.34 16.70
C ILE A 24 11.97 13.39 15.62
N ALA A 25 11.05 14.34 15.43
CA ALA A 25 11.17 15.33 14.37
C ALA A 25 12.46 16.18 14.44
N PRO A 26 12.91 16.65 15.62
CA PRO A 26 14.20 17.34 15.74
C PRO A 26 15.41 16.46 15.38
N GLN A 27 15.35 15.15 15.66
CA GLN A 27 16.44 14.23 15.29
C GLN A 27 16.54 14.09 13.78
N VAL A 28 15.40 14.01 13.09
CA VAL A 28 15.35 13.92 11.62
C VAL A 28 15.91 15.19 10.98
N VAL A 29 15.55 16.36 11.49
CA VAL A 29 16.08 17.65 11.01
C VAL A 29 17.58 17.76 11.26
N LYS A 30 18.04 17.44 12.48
CA LYS A 30 19.46 17.48 12.85
C LYS A 30 20.32 16.52 12.02
N ALA A 31 19.76 15.38 11.62
CA ALA A 31 20.45 14.41 10.78
C ALA A 31 20.53 14.81 9.31
N GLU A 32 19.91 15.94 8.91
CA GLU A 32 19.88 16.43 7.52
C GLU A 32 19.44 15.35 6.52
N ALA A 33 18.48 14.50 6.93
CA ALA A 33 18.05 13.36 6.14
C ALA A 33 17.46 13.82 4.79
N GLN A 34 17.98 13.29 3.68
CA GLN A 34 17.49 13.59 2.33
C GLN A 34 16.16 12.90 2.01
N ALA A 35 15.92 11.75 2.65
CA ALA A 35 14.67 11.00 2.57
C ALA A 35 14.29 10.41 3.93
N VAL A 36 12.99 10.34 4.20
CA VAL A 36 12.44 9.82 5.46
C VAL A 36 11.35 8.81 5.13
N MET A 37 11.60 7.56 5.51
CA MET A 37 10.59 6.51 5.43
C MET A 37 9.84 6.41 6.76
N VAL A 38 8.53 6.69 6.75
CA VAL A 38 7.68 6.58 7.94
C VAL A 38 6.83 5.32 7.82
N ILE A 39 7.13 4.33 8.66
CA ILE A 39 6.46 3.02 8.66
C ILE A 39 5.50 2.94 9.85
N GLY A 40 4.21 2.75 9.58
CA GLY A 40 3.18 2.64 10.61
C GLY A 40 1.76 2.66 10.06
N SER A 41 0.79 2.72 10.97
CA SER A 41 -0.62 2.93 10.62
C SER A 41 -0.85 4.32 10.03
N GLY A 42 -1.88 4.46 9.18
CA GLY A 42 -2.13 5.69 8.44
C GLY A 42 -2.19 6.95 9.30
N THR A 43 -2.87 6.92 10.46
CA THR A 43 -2.96 8.07 11.36
C THR A 43 -1.61 8.44 11.98
N ALA A 44 -0.81 7.46 12.41
CA ALA A 44 0.52 7.68 12.96
C ALA A 44 1.48 8.24 11.89
N VAL A 45 1.41 7.70 10.67
CA VAL A 45 2.21 8.19 9.54
C VAL A 45 1.83 9.62 9.16
N VAL A 46 0.53 9.95 9.12
CA VAL A 46 0.06 11.33 8.90
C VAL A 46 0.64 12.26 9.96
N GLN A 47 0.52 11.91 11.25
CA GLN A 47 1.05 12.71 12.34
C GLN A 47 2.57 12.91 12.21
N GLY A 48 3.30 11.83 11.94
CA GLY A 48 4.76 11.87 11.76
C GLY A 48 5.19 12.75 10.59
N ILE A 49 4.61 12.56 9.41
CA ILE A 49 4.93 13.39 8.23
C ILE A 49 4.63 14.86 8.52
N LYS A 50 3.45 15.19 9.07
CA LYS A 50 3.09 16.57 9.39
C LYS A 50 4.05 17.19 10.39
N GLN A 51 4.39 16.47 11.46
CA GLN A 51 5.25 16.99 12.52
C GLN A 51 6.70 17.17 12.05
N ILE A 52 7.25 16.22 11.28
CA ILE A 52 8.61 16.30 10.74
C ILE A 52 8.71 17.46 9.72
N LYS A 53 7.71 17.63 8.85
CA LYS A 53 7.65 18.79 7.94
C LYS A 53 7.54 20.11 8.71
N ALA A 54 6.68 20.18 9.72
CA ALA A 54 6.51 21.37 10.55
C ALA A 54 7.78 21.75 11.34
N SER A 55 8.65 20.78 11.64
CA SER A 55 9.97 21.04 12.23
C SER A 55 11.03 21.54 11.23
N GLY A 56 10.68 21.74 9.96
CA GLY A 56 11.55 22.32 8.94
C GLY A 56 12.27 21.31 8.04
N SER A 57 11.92 20.01 8.10
CA SER A 57 12.52 19.02 7.20
C SER A 57 11.99 19.17 5.77
N GLY A 58 12.91 19.35 4.82
CA GLY A 58 12.64 19.33 3.38
C GLY A 58 12.81 17.97 2.71
N ALA A 59 12.89 16.87 3.49
CA ALA A 59 13.19 15.54 2.99
C ALA A 59 12.11 14.99 2.03
N GLN A 60 12.50 14.05 1.18
CA GLN A 60 11.55 13.22 0.44
C GLN A 60 10.89 12.22 1.40
N PHE A 61 9.58 12.28 1.56
CA PHE A 61 8.85 11.36 2.42
C PHE A 61 8.39 10.12 1.64
N VAL A 62 8.56 8.95 2.26
CA VAL A 62 8.15 7.65 1.70
C VAL A 62 7.37 6.88 2.76
N THR A 63 6.33 6.14 2.35
CA THR A 63 5.61 5.22 3.23
C THR A 63 5.11 3.96 2.49
N LEU A 64 4.53 3.04 3.24
CA LEU A 64 4.14 1.72 2.78
C LEU A 64 2.72 1.70 2.16
N SER A 65 2.45 0.67 1.36
CA SER A 65 1.20 0.47 0.61
C SER A 65 -0.06 0.40 1.47
N ASN A 66 0.05 0.04 2.75
CA ASN A 66 -1.08 0.08 3.68
C ASN A 66 -1.67 1.49 3.86
N ASN A 67 -0.97 2.53 3.41
CA ASN A 67 -1.41 3.92 3.43
C ASN A 67 -1.95 4.41 2.08
N ALA A 68 -2.00 3.57 1.04
CA ALA A 68 -2.43 3.93 -0.32
C ALA A 68 -3.97 4.04 -0.46
N SER A 69 -4.59 4.92 0.32
CA SER A 69 -6.05 5.16 0.33
C SER A 69 -6.39 6.64 0.22
N GLU A 70 -7.60 6.95 -0.25
CA GLU A 70 -8.12 8.33 -0.28
C GLU A 70 -8.21 8.94 1.12
N GLY A 71 -8.57 8.14 2.12
CA GLY A 71 -8.62 8.59 3.52
C GLY A 71 -7.26 9.07 4.02
N PHE A 72 -6.18 8.36 3.67
CA PHE A 72 -4.83 8.78 4.01
C PHE A 72 -4.44 10.10 3.33
N VAL A 73 -4.73 10.25 2.04
CA VAL A 73 -4.47 11.50 1.29
C VAL A 73 -5.25 12.67 1.89
N LYS A 74 -6.53 12.46 2.22
CA LYS A 74 -7.38 13.48 2.87
C LYS A 74 -6.83 13.89 4.23
N LEU A 75 -6.36 12.93 5.04
CA LEU A 75 -5.76 13.22 6.35
C LEU A 75 -4.45 14.01 6.23
N LEU A 76 -3.63 13.74 5.22
CA LEU A 76 -2.42 14.52 4.94
C LEU A 76 -2.75 15.95 4.50
N GLY A 77 -3.78 16.14 3.68
CA GLY A 77 -4.11 17.44 3.09
C GLY A 77 -2.95 17.97 2.24
N GLU A 78 -2.66 19.27 2.33
CA GLU A 78 -1.57 19.91 1.59
C GLU A 78 -0.19 19.29 1.87
N GLN A 79 -0.01 18.73 3.07
CA GLN A 79 1.23 18.05 3.46
C GLN A 79 1.42 16.71 2.73
N GLY A 80 0.42 16.24 1.99
CA GLY A 80 0.52 15.04 1.17
C GLY A 80 1.28 15.24 -0.13
N ARG A 81 1.34 16.46 -0.66
CA ARG A 81 2.05 16.73 -1.92
C ARG A 81 3.49 16.22 -1.84
N GLY A 82 3.86 15.42 -2.83
CA GLY A 82 5.19 14.85 -2.98
C GLY A 82 5.47 13.62 -2.13
N VAL A 83 4.57 13.19 -1.24
CA VAL A 83 4.76 11.96 -0.47
C VAL A 83 4.70 10.76 -1.41
N ILE A 84 5.73 9.92 -1.36
CA ILE A 84 5.79 8.66 -2.10
C ILE A 84 5.14 7.56 -1.26
N VAL A 85 4.27 6.79 -1.89
CA VAL A 85 3.62 5.62 -1.30
C VAL A 85 3.94 4.42 -2.18
N THR A 86 4.51 3.38 -1.57
CA THR A 86 4.73 2.09 -2.25
C THR A 86 3.40 1.43 -2.58
N GLN A 87 3.39 0.57 -3.60
CA GLN A 87 2.20 0.05 -4.22
C GLN A 87 2.38 -1.45 -4.47
N VAL A 88 1.33 -2.22 -4.19
CA VAL A 88 1.33 -3.69 -4.34
C VAL A 88 0.46 -4.17 -5.50
N PHE A 89 -0.12 -3.24 -6.26
CA PHE A 89 -0.84 -3.48 -7.50
C PHE A 89 -0.52 -2.40 -8.56
N PRO A 90 -0.64 -2.74 -9.85
CA PRO A 90 -0.39 -1.83 -10.96
C PRO A 90 -1.52 -0.79 -11.10
N GLN A 91 -1.22 0.30 -11.82
CA GLN A 91 -2.22 1.32 -12.22
C GLN A 91 -2.56 1.28 -13.71
N SER A 92 -1.77 0.61 -14.53
CA SER A 92 -1.95 0.62 -15.98
C SER A 92 -3.21 -0.13 -16.41
N PHE A 93 -3.97 0.46 -17.34
CA PHE A 93 -5.12 -0.18 -17.98
C PHE A 93 -4.73 -1.36 -18.90
N SER A 94 -3.44 -1.62 -19.11
CA SER A 94 -2.96 -2.86 -19.74
C SER A 94 -3.29 -4.10 -18.90
N TYR A 95 -3.50 -3.94 -17.59
CA TYR A 95 -3.98 -5.00 -16.71
C TYR A 95 -5.51 -5.01 -16.74
N THR A 96 -6.10 -6.10 -17.22
CA THR A 96 -7.56 -6.29 -17.20
C THR A 96 -8.12 -6.17 -15.78
N LEU A 97 -7.36 -6.57 -14.75
CA LEU A 97 -7.70 -6.33 -13.35
C LEU A 97 -8.05 -4.86 -13.07
N VAL A 98 -7.20 -3.94 -13.51
CA VAL A 98 -7.37 -2.50 -13.30
C VAL A 98 -8.55 -1.97 -14.13
N LYS A 99 -8.66 -2.41 -15.38
CA LYS A 99 -9.76 -2.02 -16.28
C LYS A 99 -11.12 -2.41 -15.70
N ASP A 100 -11.27 -3.67 -15.30
CA ASP A 100 -12.53 -4.21 -14.76
C ASP A 100 -12.89 -3.54 -13.43
N ALA A 101 -11.92 -3.40 -12.52
CA ALA A 101 -12.13 -2.72 -11.24
C ALA A 101 -12.56 -1.28 -11.44
N THR A 102 -11.93 -0.57 -12.38
CA THR A 102 -12.28 0.83 -12.69
C THR A 102 -13.68 0.94 -13.28
N GLN A 103 -14.04 0.05 -14.21
CA GLN A 103 -15.37 0.06 -14.81
C GLN A 103 -16.45 -0.25 -13.77
N LEU A 104 -16.20 -1.23 -12.89
CA LEU A 104 -17.10 -1.56 -11.80
C LEU A 104 -17.27 -0.38 -10.83
N ALA A 105 -16.16 0.24 -10.40
CA ALA A 105 -16.19 1.41 -9.54
C ALA A 105 -17.05 2.54 -10.13
N LYS A 106 -16.83 2.88 -11.41
CA LYS A 106 -17.62 3.88 -12.13
C LYS A 106 -19.10 3.53 -12.19
N SER A 107 -19.45 2.27 -12.44
CA SER A 107 -20.84 1.81 -12.45
C SER A 107 -21.54 1.94 -11.09
N LYS A 108 -20.77 2.11 -10.01
CA LYS A 108 -21.25 2.33 -8.63
C LYS A 108 -21.12 3.78 -8.18
N GLY A 109 -20.82 4.71 -9.09
CA GLY A 109 -20.66 6.14 -8.78
C GLY A 109 -19.35 6.48 -8.07
N VAL A 110 -18.37 5.58 -8.08
CA VAL A 110 -17.03 5.86 -7.55
C VAL A 110 -16.15 6.34 -8.70
N GLU A 111 -15.79 7.63 -8.67
CA GLU A 111 -15.02 8.27 -9.75
C GLU A 111 -13.56 7.84 -9.80
N VAL A 112 -12.95 7.63 -8.62
CA VAL A 112 -11.53 7.33 -8.47
C VAL A 112 -11.36 5.96 -7.82
N LEU A 113 -10.64 5.07 -8.48
CA LEU A 113 -10.25 3.79 -7.91
C LEU A 113 -8.96 3.97 -7.12
N SER A 114 -9.05 3.95 -5.79
CA SER A 114 -7.85 3.97 -4.94
C SER A 114 -7.10 2.63 -4.96
N PRO A 115 -5.79 2.60 -4.70
CA PRO A 115 -5.05 1.33 -4.60
C PRO A 115 -5.63 0.36 -3.57
N ALA A 116 -6.07 0.84 -2.41
CA ALA A 116 -6.75 0.01 -1.42
C ALA A 116 -8.04 -0.64 -1.95
N MET A 117 -8.81 0.06 -2.81
CA MET A 117 -9.98 -0.53 -3.46
C MET A 117 -9.60 -1.61 -4.48
N LEU A 118 -8.53 -1.38 -5.25
CA LEU A 118 -8.02 -2.37 -6.20
C LEU A 118 -7.54 -3.63 -5.49
N GLU A 119 -6.87 -3.49 -4.34
CA GLU A 119 -6.47 -4.62 -3.48
C GLU A 119 -7.68 -5.40 -2.96
N GLY A 120 -8.73 -4.72 -2.51
CA GLY A 120 -9.98 -5.36 -2.11
C GLY A 120 -10.64 -6.12 -3.27
N TYR A 121 -10.66 -5.52 -4.47
CA TYR A 121 -11.20 -6.16 -5.67
C TYR A 121 -10.40 -7.40 -6.09
N ALA A 122 -9.06 -7.30 -6.10
CA ALA A 122 -8.16 -8.42 -6.38
C ALA A 122 -8.38 -9.57 -5.37
N SER A 123 -8.44 -9.23 -4.08
CA SER A 123 -8.69 -10.19 -3.00
C SER A 123 -10.03 -10.91 -3.17
N ALA A 124 -11.07 -10.17 -3.56
CA ALA A 124 -12.38 -10.76 -3.86
C ALA A 124 -12.32 -11.71 -5.06
N LYS A 125 -11.60 -11.38 -6.14
CA LYS A 125 -11.41 -12.29 -7.28
C LYS A 125 -10.75 -13.60 -6.87
N VAL A 126 -9.69 -13.52 -6.06
CA VAL A 126 -9.00 -14.70 -5.51
C VAL A 126 -9.94 -15.56 -4.67
N LEU A 127 -10.66 -14.95 -3.71
CA LEU A 127 -11.57 -15.66 -2.83
C LEU A 127 -12.71 -16.36 -3.61
N VAL A 128 -13.33 -15.64 -4.55
CA VAL A 128 -14.44 -16.17 -5.36
C VAL A 128 -13.96 -17.36 -6.21
N GLU A 129 -12.78 -17.26 -6.81
CA GLU A 129 -12.23 -18.36 -7.60
C GLU A 129 -11.86 -19.57 -6.72
N ALA A 130 -11.28 -19.34 -5.55
CA ALA A 130 -10.96 -20.41 -4.61
C ALA A 130 -12.22 -21.13 -4.08
N LEU A 131 -13.29 -20.38 -3.82
CA LEU A 131 -14.60 -20.92 -3.46
C LEU A 131 -15.21 -21.74 -4.61
N ARG A 132 -15.12 -21.26 -5.86
CA ARG A 132 -15.58 -22.00 -7.03
C ARG A 132 -14.85 -23.35 -7.16
N ARG A 133 -13.52 -23.36 -6.96
CA ARG A 133 -12.68 -24.58 -6.99
C ARG A 133 -12.95 -25.53 -5.82
N SER A 134 -13.50 -25.02 -4.71
CA SER A 134 -13.87 -25.84 -3.54
C SER A 134 -15.11 -26.71 -3.77
N GLY A 135 -15.81 -26.55 -4.90
CA GLY A 135 -16.99 -27.31 -5.28
C GLY A 135 -18.24 -26.97 -4.46
N PRO A 136 -19.35 -27.73 -4.66
CA PRO A 136 -20.60 -27.52 -3.93
C PRO A 136 -20.42 -27.65 -2.42
N LYS A 137 -21.14 -26.80 -1.66
CA LYS A 137 -21.09 -26.75 -0.18
C LYS A 137 -19.64 -26.58 0.33
N PRO A 138 -18.99 -25.43 0.05
CA PRO A 138 -17.63 -25.18 0.51
C PRO A 138 -17.58 -25.12 2.05
N THR A 139 -16.49 -25.64 2.62
CA THR A 139 -16.15 -25.51 4.04
C THR A 139 -14.82 -24.77 4.19
N ARG A 140 -14.43 -24.39 5.41
CA ARG A 140 -13.15 -23.73 5.67
C ARG A 140 -11.97 -24.59 5.22
N GLU A 141 -12.03 -25.89 5.49
CA GLU A 141 -11.00 -26.87 5.17
C GLU A 141 -10.86 -27.05 3.65
N LYS A 142 -11.98 -27.10 2.94
CA LYS A 142 -11.98 -27.16 1.46
C LYS A 142 -11.42 -25.89 0.83
N LEU A 143 -11.79 -24.72 1.37
CA LEU A 143 -11.28 -23.44 0.90
C LEU A 143 -9.77 -23.32 1.13
N GLN A 144 -9.29 -23.69 2.31
CA GLN A 144 -7.86 -23.71 2.60
C GLN A 144 -7.12 -24.65 1.65
N THR A 145 -7.62 -25.88 1.46
CA THR A 145 -7.01 -26.85 0.53
C THR A 145 -6.98 -26.32 -0.91
N SER A 146 -8.03 -25.62 -1.34
CA SER A 146 -8.12 -24.97 -2.65
C SER A 146 -7.07 -23.85 -2.79
N LEU A 147 -6.91 -23.02 -1.76
CA LEU A 147 -5.90 -21.97 -1.71
C LEU A 147 -4.48 -22.56 -1.68
N GLU A 148 -4.21 -23.62 -0.93
CA GLU A 148 -2.89 -24.27 -0.88
C GLU A 148 -2.49 -24.99 -2.19
N ASN A 149 -3.34 -25.00 -3.22
CA ASN A 149 -3.06 -25.51 -4.56
C ASN A 149 -3.48 -24.49 -5.63
N PHE A 150 -3.32 -23.20 -5.32
CA PHE A 150 -3.90 -22.12 -6.10
C PHE A 150 -2.90 -21.52 -7.06
N LYS A 151 -3.33 -21.41 -8.31
CA LYS A 151 -2.66 -20.66 -9.37
C LYS A 151 -3.73 -20.04 -10.24
N TYR A 152 -3.73 -18.71 -10.35
CA TYR A 152 -4.81 -17.99 -11.01
C TYR A 152 -4.35 -16.61 -11.50
N ASP A 153 -4.61 -16.32 -12.78
CA ASP A 153 -4.43 -14.98 -13.32
C ASP A 153 -5.66 -14.11 -13.00
N ILE A 154 -5.46 -13.06 -12.20
CA ILE A 154 -6.53 -12.12 -11.81
C ILE A 154 -6.76 -10.98 -12.82
N GLY A 155 -6.09 -11.02 -13.98
CA GLY A 155 -6.21 -10.05 -15.06
C GLY A 155 -4.89 -9.34 -15.38
N GLY A 156 -3.88 -10.13 -15.73
CA GLY A 156 -2.50 -9.72 -15.99
C GLY A 156 -1.55 -9.90 -14.79
N LEU A 157 -2.02 -10.51 -13.70
CA LEU A 157 -1.20 -10.83 -12.53
C LEU A 157 -1.50 -12.26 -12.11
N GLU A 158 -0.48 -13.10 -12.10
CA GLU A 158 -0.59 -14.47 -11.62
C GLU A 158 -0.45 -14.49 -10.09
N VAL A 159 -1.49 -14.93 -9.40
CA VAL A 159 -1.48 -15.20 -7.96
C VAL A 159 -1.26 -16.69 -7.74
N SER A 160 -0.29 -17.03 -6.92
CA SER A 160 0.01 -18.42 -6.56
C SER A 160 0.20 -18.60 -5.06
N TYR A 161 -0.45 -19.62 -4.51
CA TYR A 161 -0.26 -20.06 -3.14
C TYR A 161 0.01 -21.56 -3.13
N ASP A 162 0.90 -21.99 -2.25
CA ASP A 162 1.15 -23.39 -1.95
C ASP A 162 1.30 -23.59 -0.43
N LYS A 163 1.36 -24.85 0.02
CA LYS A 163 1.45 -25.20 1.45
C LYS A 163 2.63 -24.56 2.21
N SER A 164 3.66 -24.14 1.49
CA SER A 164 4.88 -23.55 2.04
C SER A 164 4.99 -22.04 1.78
N ASN A 165 4.22 -21.51 0.81
CA ASN A 165 4.27 -20.11 0.42
C ASN A 165 2.86 -19.52 0.26
N HIS A 166 2.50 -18.65 1.20
CA HIS A 166 1.21 -17.93 1.22
C HIS A 166 1.34 -16.45 0.81
N THR A 167 2.44 -16.03 0.19
CA THR A 167 2.66 -14.64 -0.21
C THR A 167 1.78 -14.23 -1.40
N GLY A 168 1.50 -15.13 -2.34
CA GLY A 168 0.56 -14.90 -3.43
C GLY A 168 1.13 -14.17 -4.64
N LEU A 169 1.68 -12.97 -4.41
CA LEU A 169 2.14 -12.07 -5.46
C LEU A 169 3.47 -11.43 -5.06
N ASP A 170 4.42 -11.41 -5.99
CA ASP A 170 5.66 -10.63 -5.88
C ASP A 170 5.57 -9.44 -6.84
N PHE A 171 5.04 -8.32 -6.33
CA PHE A 171 4.86 -7.08 -7.09
C PHE A 171 5.11 -5.88 -6.17
N ALA A 172 5.89 -4.93 -6.66
CA ALA A 172 6.07 -3.64 -6.03
C ALA A 172 6.19 -2.54 -7.08
N ASP A 173 5.59 -1.40 -6.76
CA ASP A 173 5.62 -0.19 -7.57
C ASP A 173 5.62 1.04 -6.64
N LEU A 174 5.79 2.24 -7.17
CA LEU A 174 5.79 3.49 -6.42
C LEU A 174 4.79 4.46 -7.03
N SER A 175 4.15 5.24 -6.17
CA SER A 175 3.33 6.39 -6.58
C SER A 175 3.71 7.61 -5.76
N ILE A 176 3.47 8.79 -6.32
CA ILE A 176 3.59 10.07 -5.64
C ILE A 176 2.22 10.72 -5.51
N ILE A 177 1.95 11.34 -4.36
CA ILE A 177 0.75 12.14 -4.15
C ILE A 177 0.96 13.51 -4.82
N THR A 178 0.10 13.83 -5.78
CA THR A 178 0.13 15.09 -6.53
C THR A 178 -0.55 16.23 -5.77
N ALA A 179 -0.38 17.46 -6.26
CA ALA A 179 -0.95 18.66 -5.62
C ALA A 179 -2.49 18.66 -5.57
N ASP A 180 -3.15 17.98 -6.51
CA ASP A 180 -4.60 17.75 -6.56
C ASP A 180 -5.07 16.56 -5.69
N GLY A 181 -4.18 15.99 -4.86
CA GLY A 181 -4.54 14.93 -3.92
C GLY A 181 -4.80 13.58 -4.57
N ARG A 182 -4.16 13.28 -5.71
CA ARG A 182 -4.27 11.99 -6.40
C ARG A 182 -2.96 11.21 -6.33
N PHE A 183 -3.06 9.89 -6.45
CA PHE A 183 -1.89 9.05 -6.69
C PHE A 183 -1.52 9.11 -8.17
N ARG A 184 -0.26 9.42 -8.45
CA ARG A 184 0.30 9.38 -9.80
C ARG A 184 1.56 8.53 -9.82
N ARG A 185 1.74 7.80 -10.90
CA ARG A 185 2.96 7.05 -11.22
C ARG A 185 3.45 7.55 -12.56
#